data_AF-T1B0G2-F1
#
_entry.id   AF-T1B0G2-F1
#
_cell.length_a   1.000
_cell.length_b   1.000
_cell.length_c   1.000
_cell.angle_alpha   90.00
_cell.angle_beta   90.00
_cell.angle_gamma   90.00
#
_symmetry.space_group_name_H-M   'P 1'
#
loop_
_entity.id
_entity.type
_entity.pdbx_description
1 polymer ?
#
loop_
_entity_poly.entity_id
_entity_poly.type
_entity_poly.pdbx_seq_one_letter_code
_entity_poly.pdbx_strand_id
1 'polypeptide(L)'
;FEWPDGHFTNMILDDGGDATLLMHLGVRAEADASVLAKPASAEETALFAAIRARLAADPKWYSRRIGHIRGVTEETTTGVHRLYQMAKEGRLA
;
A
#
# COMPACT_ATOMS: atom_id res chain seq x y z
N PHE A 1 4.52 2.05 -9.00
CA PHE A 1 5.43 0.97 -8.56
C PHE A 1 5.73 -0.05 -9.68
N GLU A 2 5.73 0.38 -10.94
CA GLU A 2 6.13 -0.43 -12.08
C GLU A 2 7.29 0.29 -12.74
N TRP A 3 8.46 -0.35 -12.72
CA TRP A 3 9.66 0.14 -13.37
C TRP A 3 10.05 -0.84 -14.47
N PRO A 4 10.69 -0.36 -15.55
CA PRO A 4 11.24 -1.24 -16.57
C PRO A 4 12.36 -2.14 -16.01
N ASP A 5 12.74 -3.15 -16.79
CA ASP A 5 13.94 -3.97 -16.59
C ASP A 5 14.03 -4.69 -15.23
N GLY A 6 12.88 -4.96 -14.61
CA GLY A 6 12.80 -5.68 -13.33
C GLY A 6 13.25 -4.86 -12.12
N HIS A 7 13.40 -3.54 -12.26
CA HIS A 7 13.69 -2.66 -11.14
C HIS A 7 12.45 -2.44 -10.24
N PHE A 8 12.70 -1.95 -9.02
CA PHE A 8 11.68 -1.69 -8.02
C PHE A 8 11.85 -0.32 -7.39
N THR A 9 10.73 0.26 -6.94
CA THR A 9 10.74 1.46 -6.11
C THR A 9 11.53 1.18 -4.84
N ASN A 10 12.50 2.03 -4.51
CA ASN A 10 13.29 1.92 -3.28
C ASN A 10 13.03 3.03 -2.26
N MET A 11 12.29 4.08 -2.63
CA MET A 11 11.88 5.18 -1.76
C MET A 11 10.48 5.64 -2.16
N ILE A 12 9.68 6.07 -1.18
CA ILE A 12 8.40 6.75 -1.42
C ILE A 12 8.56 8.22 -0.98
N LEU A 13 8.13 9.14 -1.84
CA LEU A 13 7.83 10.52 -1.47
C LEU A 13 6.30 10.64 -1.51
N ASP A 14 5.68 10.85 -0.35
CA ASP A 14 4.23 10.75 -0.16
C ASP A 14 3.66 12.07 0.38
N ASP A 15 2.43 12.37 -0.04
CA ASP A 15 1.63 13.49 0.41
C ASP A 15 0.21 12.95 0.64
N GLY A 16 -0.15 12.78 1.91
CA GLY A 16 -1.42 12.22 2.35
C GLY A 16 -1.38 10.72 2.68
N GLY A 17 -0.30 10.03 2.30
CA GLY A 17 -0.02 8.65 2.70
C GLY A 17 -0.67 7.58 1.82
N ASP A 18 -1.19 7.94 0.64
CA ASP A 18 -1.94 7.01 -0.20
C ASP A 18 -1.03 6.00 -0.92
N ALA A 19 0.18 6.40 -1.30
CA ALA A 19 1.16 5.47 -1.89
C ALA A 19 1.59 4.43 -0.86
N THR A 20 1.83 4.88 0.37
CA THR A 20 2.15 4.02 1.51
C THR A 20 0.97 3.11 1.85
N LEU A 21 -0.24 3.66 1.96
CA LEU A 21 -1.46 2.89 2.22
C LEU A 21 -1.69 1.79 1.18
N LEU A 22 -1.53 2.10 -0.11
CA LEU A 22 -1.67 1.12 -1.19
C LEU A 22 -0.75 -0.09 -0.99
N MET A 23 0.51 0.16 -0.66
CA MET A 23 1.50 -0.90 -0.48
C MET A 23 1.18 -1.77 0.74
N HIS A 24 0.95 -1.17 1.91
CA HIS A 24 0.65 -1.95 3.13
C HIS A 24 -0.71 -2.66 3.06
N LEU A 25 -1.74 -2.02 2.50
CA LEU A 25 -3.06 -2.65 2.34
C LEU A 25 -3.01 -3.79 1.32
N GLY A 26 -2.29 -3.62 0.21
CA GLY A 26 -2.10 -4.67 -0.78
C GLY A 26 -1.39 -5.91 -0.22
N VAL A 27 -0.32 -5.72 0.57
CA VAL A 27 0.37 -6.83 1.28
C VAL A 27 -0.58 -7.57 2.21
N ARG A 28 -1.42 -6.84 2.95
CA ARG A 28 -2.44 -7.47 3.82
C ARG A 28 -3.48 -8.23 3.00
N ALA A 29 -3.91 -7.68 1.87
CA ALA A 29 -4.88 -8.32 0.99
C ALA A 29 -4.33 -9.58 0.31
N GLU A 30 -3.01 -9.71 0.11
CA GLU A 30 -2.39 -10.96 -0.33
C GLU A 30 -2.54 -12.10 0.69
N ALA A 31 -2.58 -11.77 1.99
CA ALA A 31 -2.74 -12.74 3.07
C ALA A 31 -4.22 -12.95 3.45
N ASP A 32 -5.03 -11.90 3.36
CA ASP A 32 -6.43 -11.89 3.74
C ASP A 32 -7.23 -10.94 2.84
N ALA A 33 -7.91 -11.50 1.85
CA ALA A 33 -8.75 -10.73 0.93
C ALA A 33 -9.95 -10.04 1.61
N SER A 34 -10.31 -10.45 2.84
CA SER A 34 -11.45 -9.87 3.57
C SER A 34 -11.24 -8.40 3.94
N VAL A 35 -9.98 -7.95 4.02
CA VAL A 35 -9.64 -6.54 4.27
C VAL A 35 -10.16 -5.58 3.18
N LEU A 36 -10.56 -6.11 2.03
CA LEU A 36 -11.12 -5.36 0.90
C LEU A 36 -12.65 -5.51 0.78
N ALA A 37 -13.33 -6.17 1.72
CA ALA A 37 -14.73 -6.58 1.56
C ALA A 37 -15.75 -5.47 1.82
N LYS A 38 -15.40 -4.46 2.62
CA LYS A 38 -16.36 -3.46 3.13
C LYS A 38 -15.83 -2.04 2.91
N PRO A 39 -15.89 -1.49 1.68
CA PRO A 39 -15.51 -0.10 1.44
C PRO A 39 -16.51 0.84 2.12
N ALA A 40 -16.01 1.89 2.76
CA ALA A 40 -16.78 2.92 3.45
C ALA A 40 -16.96 4.19 2.61
N SER A 41 -16.23 4.33 1.49
CA SER A 41 -16.30 5.48 0.60
C SER A 41 -16.17 5.09 -0.88
N ALA A 42 -16.45 6.04 -1.78
CA ALA A 42 -16.19 5.86 -3.21
C ALA A 42 -14.70 5.67 -3.50
N GLU A 43 -13.82 6.38 -2.78
CA GLU A 43 -12.36 6.24 -2.89
C GLU A 43 -11.91 4.85 -2.46
N GLU A 44 -12.40 4.32 -1.33
CA GLU A 44 -12.09 2.95 -0.90
C GLU A 44 -12.62 1.92 -1.89
N THR A 45 -13.81 2.15 -2.47
CA THR A 45 -14.37 1.27 -3.50
C THR A 45 -13.42 1.16 -4.69
N ALA A 46 -12.91 2.30 -5.17
CA ALA A 46 -11.95 2.34 -6.28
C ALA A 46 -10.60 1.70 -5.89
N LEU A 47 -10.06 2.03 -4.72
CA LEU A 47 -8.82 1.45 -4.20
C LEU A 47 -8.91 -0.08 -4.10
N PHE A 48 -9.99 -0.60 -3.52
CA PHE A 48 -10.14 -2.04 -3.32
C PHE A 48 -10.33 -2.77 -4.65
N ALA A 49 -11.05 -2.17 -5.61
CA ALA A 49 -11.17 -2.70 -6.96
C ALA A 49 -9.80 -2.76 -7.67
N ALA A 50 -8.98 -1.71 -7.54
CA ALA A 50 -7.63 -1.68 -8.10
C ALA A 50 -6.73 -2.75 -7.47
N ILE A 51 -6.79 -2.94 -6.14
CA ILE A 51 -6.03 -3.99 -5.46
C ILE A 51 -6.49 -5.38 -5.92
N ARG A 52 -7.79 -5.63 -6.00
CA ARG A 52 -8.33 -6.91 -6.50
C ARG A 52 -7.87 -7.21 -7.92
N ALA A 53 -7.99 -6.24 -8.83
CA ALA A 53 -7.54 -6.40 -10.20
C ALA A 53 -6.04 -6.71 -10.26
N ARG A 54 -5.25 -6.06 -9.40
CA ARG A 54 -3.81 -6.29 -9.33
C ARG A 54 -3.45 -7.68 -8.82
N LEU A 55 -4.10 -8.13 -7.75
CA LEU A 55 -3.88 -9.46 -7.16
C LEU A 55 -4.36 -10.60 -8.08
N ALA A 56 -5.39 -10.36 -8.89
CA ALA A 56 -5.83 -11.31 -9.90
C ALA A 56 -4.77 -11.51 -11.00
N ALA A 57 -4.01 -10.47 -11.33
CA ALA A 57 -2.93 -10.55 -12.32
C ALA A 57 -1.61 -11.11 -11.74
N ASP A 58 -1.25 -10.73 -10.50
CA ASP A 58 -0.05 -11.21 -9.80
C ASP A 58 -0.34 -11.31 -8.29
N PRO A 59 -0.54 -12.54 -7.75
CA PRO A 59 -0.90 -12.74 -6.34
C PRO A 59 0.18 -12.32 -5.33
N LYS A 60 1.39 -12.02 -5.79
CA LYS A 60 2.54 -11.58 -4.95
C LYS A 60 3.05 -10.21 -5.36
N TRP A 61 2.21 -9.41 -6.03
CA TRP A 61 2.63 -8.15 -6.61
C TRP A 61 3.13 -7.15 -5.58
N TYR A 62 2.44 -7.03 -4.43
CA TYR A 62 2.71 -6.04 -3.38
C TYR A 62 3.84 -6.50 -2.46
N SER A 63 3.82 -7.74 -1.98
CA SER A 63 4.88 -8.25 -1.09
C SER A 63 6.26 -8.25 -1.76
N ARG A 64 6.32 -8.59 -3.06
CA ARG A 64 7.57 -8.50 -3.83
C ARG A 64 8.09 -7.07 -3.89
N ARG A 65 7.22 -6.09 -4.04
CA ARG A 65 7.58 -4.67 -4.23
C ARG A 65 7.91 -3.97 -2.92
N ILE A 66 7.14 -4.21 -1.86
CA ILE A 66 7.33 -3.52 -0.58
C ILE A 66 8.69 -3.83 0.04
N GLY A 67 9.20 -5.06 -0.15
CA GLY A 67 10.52 -5.47 0.35
C GLY A 67 11.71 -4.72 -0.25
N HIS A 68 11.50 -3.93 -1.31
CA HIS A 68 12.54 -3.08 -1.89
C HIS A 68 12.50 -1.64 -1.37
N ILE A 69 11.41 -1.22 -0.71
CA ILE A 69 11.27 0.13 -0.17
C ILE A 69 12.14 0.26 1.08
N ARG A 70 12.99 1.29 1.10
CA ARG A 70 13.94 1.57 2.20
C ARG A 70 13.45 2.66 3.13
N GLY A 71 12.46 3.44 2.69
CA GLY A 71 11.87 4.50 3.48
C GLY A 71 10.80 5.29 2.73
N VAL A 72 10.04 6.05 3.50
CA VAL A 72 9.07 7.03 3.01
C VAL A 72 9.35 8.39 3.65
N THR A 73 9.21 9.46 2.87
CA THR A 73 9.09 10.82 3.39
C THR A 73 7.65 11.29 3.17
N GLU A 74 6.99 11.74 4.23
CA GLU A 74 5.59 12.18 4.19
C GLU A 74 5.49 13.65 4.57
N GLU A 75 4.76 14.43 3.79
CA GLU A 75 4.65 15.88 3.96
C GLU A 75 3.50 16.30 4.87
N THR A 76 2.35 15.62 4.82
CA THR A 76 1.14 16.14 5.48
C THR A 76 0.82 15.49 6.81
N THR A 77 0.16 16.27 7.67
CA THR A 77 -0.29 15.81 9.00
C THR A 77 -1.18 14.57 8.91
N THR A 78 -2.05 14.47 7.91
CA THR A 78 -2.93 13.30 7.70
C THR A 78 -2.10 12.05 7.40
N GLY A 79 -1.14 12.14 6.47
CA GLY A 79 -0.25 11.03 6.16
C GLY A 79 0.62 10.64 7.35
N VAL A 80 1.21 11.62 8.05
CA VAL A 80 2.00 11.39 9.26
C VAL A 80 1.19 10.67 10.35
N HIS A 81 -0.07 11.06 10.55
CA HIS A 81 -0.95 10.39 11.51
C HIS A 81 -1.21 8.92 11.12
N ARG A 82 -1.41 8.62 9.83
CA ARG A 82 -1.52 7.24 9.32
C ARG A 82 -0.23 6.45 9.57
N LEU A 83 0.94 7.03 9.36
CA LEU A 83 2.24 6.40 9.66
C LEU A 83 2.37 6.06 11.15
N TYR A 84 2.02 6.97 12.05
CA TYR A 84 2.05 6.71 13.49
C TYR A 84 1.10 5.60 13.91
N GLN A 85 -0.11 5.57 13.34
CA GLN A 85 -1.06 4.49 13.60
C GLN A 85 -0.49 3.13 13.16
N MET A 86 0.06 3.05 11.94
CA MET A 86 0.67 1.82 11.43
C MET A 86 1.86 1.38 12.27
N ALA A 87 2.72 2.31 12.69
CA ALA A 87 3.85 2.02 13.56
C ALA A 87 3.40 1.48 14.93
N LYS A 88 2.41 2.13 15.56
CA LYS A 88 1.85 1.70 16.85
C LYS A 88 1.22 0.31 16.78
N GLU A 89 0.59 -0.03 15.66
CA GLU A 89 -0.02 -1.33 15.41
C GLU A 89 0.99 -2.41 14.99
N GLY A 90 2.28 -2.07 14.83
CA GLY A 90 3.31 -3.00 14.32
C GLY A 90 3.08 -3.40 12.85
N ARG A 91 2.38 -2.56 12.08
CA ARG A 91 2.02 -2.80 10.69
C ARG A 91 2.79 -1.95 9.68
N LEU A 92 3.64 -1.04 10.16
CA LEU A 92 4.58 -0.34 9.30
C LEU A 92 5.66 -1.35 8.91
N ALA A 93 5.49 -1.93 7.72
CA ALA A 93 6.37 -2.94 7.12
C ALA A 93 7.76 -2.38 6.79
#